data_AF-A0AAW1H4J3-F1
#
_entry.id   AF-A0AAW1H4J3-F1
#
_cell.length_a   1.000
_cell.length_b   1.000
_cell.length_c   1.000
_cell.angle_alpha   90.00
_cell.angle_beta   90.00
_cell.angle_gamma   90.00
#
_symmetry.space_group_name_H-M   'P 1'
#
loop_
_entity.id
_entity.type
_entity.pdbx_description
1 polymer ?
#
loop_
_entity_poly.entity_id
_entity_poly.type
_entity_poly.pdbx_seq_one_letter_code
_entity_poly.pdbx_strand_id
1 'polypeptide(L)'
;MQLSLSGLLNFIDGLWSSCGDERIIMLTTNHKDRLDPAMLRPGRMDMHIHMTYLTKKGFRVLAKNYLGVSGELPLFEEIDTLLEIGTSRRGAYKD
;
A
#
# COMPACT_ATOMS: atom_id res chain seq x y z
N MET A 1 -23.52 4.23 -17.21
CA MET A 1 -22.15 4.01 -17.73
C MET A 1 -21.38 3.21 -16.70
N GLN A 2 -20.96 2.00 -17.05
CA GLN A 2 -20.11 1.18 -16.19
C GLN A 2 -18.67 1.48 -16.57
N LEU A 3 -17.91 2.09 -15.66
CA LEU A 3 -16.47 2.24 -15.82
C LEU A 3 -15.84 0.85 -15.68
N SER A 4 -15.30 0.32 -16.78
CA SER A 4 -14.48 -0.88 -16.72
C SER A 4 -13.04 -0.50 -16.37
N LEU A 5 -12.37 -1.36 -15.60
CA LEU A 5 -10.95 -1.21 -15.29
C LEU A 5 -10.13 -1.10 -16.58
N SER A 6 -10.44 -1.93 -17.58
CA SER A 6 -9.81 -1.86 -18.91
C SER A 6 -9.98 -0.51 -19.62
N GLY A 7 -11.14 0.14 -19.49
CA GLY A 7 -11.41 1.45 -20.08
C GLY A 7 -10.60 2.57 -19.42
N LEU A 8 -10.49 2.55 -18.09
CA LEU A 8 -9.64 3.48 -17.35
C LEU A 8 -8.16 3.29 -17.72
N LEU A 9 -7.72 2.04 -17.89
CA LEU A 9 -6.33 1.72 -18.21
C LEU A 9 -5.94 2.15 -19.63
N ASN A 10 -6.80 1.92 -20.62
CA ASN A 10 -6.56 2.41 -21.99
C ASN A 10 -6.50 3.95 -22.05
N PHE A 11 -7.27 4.63 -21.21
CA PHE A 11 -7.18 6.09 -21.09
C PHE A 11 -5.84 6.53 -20.48
N ILE A 12 -5.37 5.85 -19.44
CA ILE A 12 -4.05 6.10 -18.84
C ILE A 12 -2.92 5.81 -19.86
N ASP A 13 -3.01 4.74 -20.65
CA ASP A 13 -2.06 4.44 -21.74
C ASP A 13 -1.96 5.60 -22.76
N GLY A 14 -3.10 6.20 -23.09
CA GLY A 14 -3.15 7.40 -23.94
C GLY A 14 -2.48 8.62 -23.30
N LEU A 15 -2.65 8.79 -21.98
CA LEU A 15 -1.98 9.86 -21.21
C LEU A 15 -0.47 9.65 -21.11
N TRP A 16 0.00 8.41 -20.99
CA TRP A 16 1.42 8.07 -20.98
C TRP A 16 2.12 8.39 -22.31
N SER A 17 1.39 8.33 -23.44
CA SER A 17 1.97 8.49 -24.77
C SER A 17 1.91 9.92 -25.33
N SER A 18 1.06 10.79 -24.79
CA SER A 18 0.60 12.01 -25.52
C SER A 18 1.20 13.35 -25.08
N CYS A 19 2.03 13.43 -24.04
CA CYS A 19 2.61 14.70 -23.60
C CYS A 19 4.08 14.56 -23.23
N GLY A 20 4.94 15.39 -23.83
CA GLY A 20 6.39 15.44 -23.60
C GLY A 20 6.83 15.99 -22.24
N ASP A 21 6.01 15.83 -21.19
CA ASP A 21 6.31 16.22 -19.82
C ASP A 21 6.41 14.99 -18.90
N GLU A 22 7.36 15.01 -17.98
CA GLU A 22 7.55 13.96 -16.97
C GLU A 22 6.37 13.94 -15.98
N ARG A 23 5.55 12.88 -16.01
CA ARG A 23 4.39 12.70 -15.11
C ARG A 23 4.58 11.49 -14.22
N ILE A 24 4.32 11.66 -12.91
CA ILE A 24 4.25 10.56 -11.95
C ILE A 24 2.77 10.24 -11.68
N ILE A 25 2.37 8.98 -11.91
CA ILE A 25 1.02 8.50 -11.60
C ILE A 25 1.09 7.57 -10.38
N MET A 26 0.27 7.84 -9.37
CA MET A 26 0.13 6.98 -8.19
C MET A 26 -1.22 6.27 -8.21
N LEU A 27 -1.19 4.95 -8.05
CA LEU A 27 -2.38 4.09 -8.02
C LEU A 27 -2.36 3.28 -6.72
N THR A 28 -3.53 3.12 -6.11
CA THR A 28 -3.70 2.32 -4.89
C THR A 28 -4.71 1.20 -5.14
N THR A 29 -4.40 0.00 -4.68
CA THR A 29 -5.31 -1.14 -4.74
C THR A 29 -5.15 -2.02 -3.51
N ASN A 30 -6.26 -2.57 -3.02
CA ASN A 30 -6.26 -3.60 -2.00
C ASN A 30 -6.13 -5.02 -2.60
N HIS A 31 -6.31 -5.15 -3.92
CA HIS A 31 -6.32 -6.42 -4.66
C HIS A 31 -5.42 -6.31 -5.90
N LYS A 32 -4.11 -6.48 -5.71
CA LYS A 32 -3.12 -6.43 -6.81
C LYS A 32 -3.31 -7.57 -7.80
N ASP A 33 -3.74 -8.73 -7.30
CA ASP A 33 -4.05 -9.96 -8.04
C ASP A 33 -5.17 -9.81 -9.07
N ARG A 34 -6.05 -8.83 -8.89
CA ARG A 34 -7.16 -8.56 -9.81
C ARG A 34 -6.81 -7.56 -10.92
N LEU A 35 -5.59 -7.01 -10.91
CA LEU A 35 -5.12 -6.13 -11.97
C LEU A 35 -4.65 -6.95 -13.17
N ASP A 36 -4.82 -6.39 -14.37
CA ASP A 36 -4.27 -6.98 -15.58
C ASP A 36 -2.73 -7.07 -15.45
N PRO A 37 -2.13 -8.26 -15.57
CA PRO A 37 -0.68 -8.45 -15.50
C PRO A 37 0.10 -7.57 -16.49
N ALA A 38 -0.51 -7.20 -17.63
CA ALA A 38 0.10 -6.33 -18.62
C ALA A 38 0.41 -4.94 -18.07
N MET A 39 -0.33 -4.48 -17.06
CA MET A 39 -0.14 -3.19 -16.39
C MET A 39 1.03 -3.20 -15.41
N LEU A 40 1.31 -4.34 -14.79
CA LEU A 40 2.40 -4.52 -13.83
C LEU A 40 3.78 -4.63 -14.50
N ARG A 41 3.83 -4.45 -15.83
CA ARG A 41 5.07 -4.51 -16.60
C ARG A 41 5.84 -3.18 -16.51
N PRO A 42 7.18 -3.24 -16.57
CA PRO A 42 8.01 -2.04 -16.74
C PRO A 42 7.57 -1.21 -17.95
N GLY A 43 7.61 0.12 -17.81
CA GLY A 43 7.10 1.11 -18.78
C GLY A 43 5.65 1.54 -18.55
N ARG A 44 4.94 0.92 -17.58
CA ARG A 44 3.58 1.30 -17.15
C ARG A 44 3.53 1.53 -15.65
N MET A 45 3.80 0.48 -14.87
CA MET A 45 3.90 0.54 -13.41
C MET A 45 5.29 0.06 -12.99
N ASP A 46 6.25 1.00 -12.98
CA ASP A 46 7.64 0.68 -12.69
C ASP A 46 7.88 0.41 -11.19
N MET A 47 7.14 1.10 -10.32
CA MET A 47 7.29 1.00 -8.87
C MET A 47 6.08 0.33 -8.23
N HIS A 48 6.32 -0.77 -7.52
CA HIS A 48 5.31 -1.48 -6.74
C HIS A 48 5.64 -1.43 -5.25
N ILE A 49 4.86 -0.66 -4.50
CA ILE A 49 4.99 -0.57 -3.04
C ILE A 49 3.92 -1.44 -2.39
N HIS A 50 4.33 -2.48 -1.67
CA HIS A 50 3.41 -3.28 -0.86
C HIS A 50 3.30 -2.68 0.55
N MET A 51 2.11 -2.17 0.89
CA MET A 51 1.83 -1.68 2.24
C MET A 51 1.48 -2.87 3.16
N THR A 52 2.43 -3.24 4.02
CA THR A 52 2.25 -4.31 5.01
C THR A 52 1.46 -3.82 6.23
N TYR A 53 1.19 -4.75 7.15
CA TYR A 53 0.62 -4.40 8.45
C TYR A 53 1.54 -3.52 9.30
N LEU A 54 0.95 -2.90 10.31
CA LEU A 54 1.63 -2.00 11.23
C LEU A 54 2.74 -2.75 11.98
N THR A 55 3.94 -2.18 11.95
CA THR A 55 5.10 -2.68 12.70
C THR A 55 5.20 -1.98 14.05
N LYS A 56 5.89 -2.60 15.01
CA LYS A 56 6.23 -2.01 16.31
C LYS A 56 6.84 -0.61 16.20
N LYS A 57 7.78 -0.45 15.25
CA LYS A 57 8.42 0.83 14.93
C LYS A 57 7.43 1.83 14.34
N GLY A 58 6.60 1.39 13.39
CA GLY A 58 5.56 2.22 12.79
C GLY A 58 4.55 2.71 13.83
N PHE A 59 4.14 1.83 14.75
CA PHE A 59 3.27 2.18 15.86
C PHE A 59 3.89 3.28 16.74
N ARG A 60 5.16 3.13 17.16
CA ARG A 60 5.85 4.16 17.96
C ARG A 60 5.88 5.52 17.26
N VAL A 61 6.11 5.55 15.94
CA VAL A 61 6.07 6.79 15.15
C VAL A 61 4.67 7.42 15.16
N LEU A 62 3.63 6.61 14.94
CA LEU A 62 2.25 7.10 14.97
C LEU A 62 1.84 7.58 16.37
N ALA A 63 2.15 6.82 17.41
CA ALA A 63 1.86 7.18 18.80
C ALA A 63 2.52 8.50 19.19
N LYS A 64 3.78 8.70 18.79
CA LYS A 64 4.47 9.98 18.99
C LYS A 64 3.77 11.12 18.24
N ASN A 65 3.49 10.93 16.95
CA ASN A 65 2.97 12.00 16.11
C ASN A 65 1.52 12.40 16.44
N TYR A 66 0.68 11.43 16.77
CA TYR A 66 -0.76 11.65 16.97
C TYR A 66 -1.18 11.78 18.43
N LEU A 67 -0.44 11.15 19.36
CA LEU A 67 -0.80 11.15 20.79
C LEU A 67 0.22 11.92 21.65
N GLY A 68 1.31 12.43 21.06
CA GLY A 68 2.36 13.14 21.80
C GLY A 68 3.15 12.25 22.76
N VAL A 69 2.97 10.93 22.69
CA VAL A 69 3.66 9.99 23.56
C VAL A 69 5.15 10.02 23.27
N SER A 70 5.95 10.27 24.31
CA SER A 70 7.39 10.35 24.22
C SER A 70 8.01 9.40 25.24
N GLY A 71 8.95 8.56 24.80
CA GLY A 71 9.57 7.52 25.63
C GLY A 71 8.88 6.15 25.54
N GLU A 72 9.42 5.17 26.26
CA GLU A 72 8.84 3.84 26.41
C GLU A 72 7.76 3.89 27.49
N LEU A 73 6.53 3.51 27.12
CA LEU A 73 5.42 3.37 28.07
C LEU A 73 5.26 1.90 28.45
N PRO A 74 4.80 1.60 29.68
CA PRO A 74 4.56 0.21 30.11
C PRO A 74 3.65 -0.59 29.17
N LEU A 75 2.69 0.07 28.51
CA LEU A 75 1.77 -0.57 27.58
C LEU A 75 2.41 -0.94 26.22
N PHE A 76 3.61 -0.45 25.90
CA PHE A 76 4.20 -0.72 24.59
C PHE A 76 4.56 -2.19 24.41
N GLU A 77 4.97 -2.88 25.47
CA GLU A 77 5.23 -4.33 25.43
C GLU A 77 3.97 -5.14 25.12
N GLU A 78 2.84 -4.77 25.74
CA GLU A 78 1.55 -5.41 25.47
C GLU A 78 1.09 -5.16 24.04
N ILE A 79 1.20 -3.91 23.57
CA ILE A 79 0.83 -3.53 22.20
C ILE A 79 1.73 -4.24 21.19
N ASP A 80 3.03 -4.31 21.44
CA ASP A 80 3.99 -4.99 20.59
C ASP A 80 3.65 -6.48 20.45
N THR A 81 3.23 -7.13 21.56
CA THR A 81 2.75 -8.52 21.57
C THR A 81 1.46 -8.67 20.76
N LEU A 82 0.49 -7.75 20.92
CA LEU A 82 -0.76 -7.76 20.17
C LEU A 82 -0.55 -7.58 18.66
N LEU A 83 0.40 -6.72 18.27
CA LEU A 83 0.79 -6.52 16.87
C LEU A 83 1.38 -7.80 16.25
N GLU A 84 2.22 -8.53 17.00
CA GLU A 84 2.78 -9.81 16.55
C GLU A 84 1.70 -10.89 16.38
N ILE A 85 0.78 -11.01 17.34
CA ILE A 85 -0.33 -11.96 17.26
C ILE A 85 -1.26 -11.62 16.09
N GLY A 86 -1.60 -10.34 15.93
CA GLY A 86 -2.51 -9.86 14.89
C GLY A 86 -1.97 -10.06 13.48
N THR A 87 -0.67 -9.86 13.29
CA THR A 87 0.01 -10.08 12.00
C THR A 87 0.16 -11.56 11.68
N SER A 88 0.54 -12.39 12.67
CA SER A 88 0.68 -13.84 12.50
C SER A 88 -0.64 -14.53 12.13
N ARG A 89 -1.75 -14.14 12.76
CA ARG A 89 -3.08 -14.71 12.49
C ARG A 89 -3.63 -14.39 11.09
N ARG A 90 -3.28 -13.23 10.53
CA ARG A 90 -3.72 -12.83 9.18
C ARG A 90 -2.78 -13.30 8.07
N GLY A 91 -1.50 -13.53 8.37
CA GLY A 91 -0.56 -14.17 7.44
C GLY A 91 -1.01 -15.58 7.05
N ALA A 92 -1.57 -16.34 7.99
CA ALA A 92 -2.06 -17.71 7.75
C ALA A 92 -3.35 -17.82 6.91
N TYR A 93 -4.00 -16.71 6.56
CA TYR A 93 -5.25 -16.65 5.79
C TYR A 93 -5.05 -16.15 4.34
N LYS A 94 -3.81 -16.03 3.89
CA LYS A 94 -3.44 -15.41 2.61
C LYS A 94 -2.63 -16.32 1.65
N ASP A 95 -2.58 -17.62 1.93
CA ASP A 95 -2.09 -18.64 0.99
C ASP A 95 -3.27 -19.33 0.27
#